data_AF-E3LSG5-F1
#
_entry.id   AF-E3LSG5-F1
#
_cell.length_a   1.000
_cell.length_b   1.000
_cell.length_c   1.000
_cell.angle_alpha   90.00
_cell.angle_beta   90.00
_cell.angle_gamma   90.00
#
_symmetry.space_group_name_H-M   'P 1'
#
loop_
_entity.id
_entity.type
_entity.pdbx_description
1 polymer ?
#
loop_
_entity_poly.entity_id
_entity_poly.type
_entity_poly.pdbx_seq_one_letter_code
_entity_poly.pdbx_strand_id
1 'polypeptide(L)'
;MDFSIIKTQILNNRRTFRTPFKVTSMCFSPQKDLIALGSKTGDVMVKRTSWKMIWKTNVSMVPAVGTECKTDSPVTAMHFSPDGRFIAAATNKGILHLLDVETGKIRYSVK
;
A
#
# COMPACT_ATOMS: atom_id res chain seq x y z
N MET A 1 24.30 -28.44 11.72
CA MET A 1 22.90 -27.98 11.67
C MET A 1 22.37 -28.25 10.29
N ASP A 2 21.29 -29.01 10.19
CA ASP A 2 20.77 -29.50 8.91
C ASP A 2 19.75 -28.49 8.33
N PHE A 3 20.19 -27.71 7.34
CA PHE A 3 19.37 -26.67 6.70
C PHE A 3 18.22 -27.23 5.84
N SER A 4 18.22 -28.55 5.60
CA SER A 4 17.25 -29.27 4.78
C SER A 4 15.85 -29.30 5.41
N ILE A 5 15.79 -29.43 6.73
CA ILE A 5 14.53 -29.48 7.50
C ILE A 5 13.87 -28.08 7.52
N ILE A 6 14.68 -27.03 7.71
CA ILE A 6 14.20 -25.63 7.74
C ILE A 6 13.60 -25.24 6.38
N LYS A 7 14.26 -25.58 5.26
CA LYS A 7 13.72 -25.32 3.91
C LYS A 7 12.36 -25.98 3.68
N THR A 8 12.20 -27.22 4.14
CA THR A 8 10.98 -28.02 3.91
C THR A 8 9.80 -27.49 4.73
N GLN A 9 10.04 -27.04 5.95
CA GLN A 9 9.00 -26.49 6.83
C GLN A 9 8.49 -25.11 6.37
N ILE A 10 9.38 -24.28 5.79
CA ILE A 10 9.02 -22.97 5.21
C ILE A 10 8.12 -23.13 3.98
N LEU A 11 8.38 -24.15 3.14
CA LEU A 11 7.59 -24.40 1.93
C LEU A 11 6.17 -24.89 2.25
N ASN A 12 6.00 -25.69 3.30
CA ASN A 12 4.71 -26.31 3.64
C ASN A 12 3.71 -25.36 4.32
N ASN A 13 4.11 -24.16 4.75
CA ASN A 13 3.23 -23.21 5.44
C ASN A 13 2.99 -21.90 4.66
N ARG A 14 3.26 -21.91 3.36
CA ARG A 14 3.06 -20.74 2.50
C ARG A 14 1.57 -20.52 2.22
N ARG A 15 1.01 -19.44 2.75
CA ARG A 15 -0.32 -18.96 2.36
C ARG A 15 -0.18 -17.96 1.20
N THR A 16 -0.98 -18.15 0.15
CA THR A 16 -1.03 -17.23 -1.00
C THR A 16 -2.40 -16.58 -1.04
N PHE A 17 -2.43 -15.27 -1.19
CA PHE A 17 -3.67 -14.49 -1.22
C PHE A 17 -3.68 -13.61 -2.46
N ARG A 18 -4.88 -13.39 -3.00
CA ARG A 18 -5.08 -12.53 -4.18
C ARG A 18 -5.51 -11.13 -3.75
N THR A 19 -4.97 -10.15 -4.45
CA THR A 19 -5.39 -8.74 -4.39
C THR A 19 -6.27 -8.43 -5.58
N PRO A 20 -7.17 -7.42 -5.49
CA PRO A 20 -8.02 -7.03 -6.62
C PRO A 20 -7.25 -6.31 -7.75
N PHE A 21 -5.96 -6.05 -7.56
CA PHE A 21 -5.09 -5.38 -8.52
C PHE A 21 -3.67 -5.94 -8.46
N LYS A 22 -2.86 -5.67 -9.49
CA LYS A 22 -1.42 -5.97 -9.50
C LYS A 22 -0.69 -5.03 -8.55
N VAL A 23 -0.01 -5.59 -7.55
CA VAL A 23 0.78 -4.83 -6.57
C VAL A 23 2.08 -4.36 -7.22
N THR A 24 2.37 -3.06 -7.13
CA THR A 24 3.62 -2.44 -7.58
C THR A 24 4.51 -1.97 -6.45
N SER A 25 3.91 -1.64 -5.32
CA SER A 25 4.61 -1.17 -4.12
C SER A 25 3.93 -1.76 -2.88
N MET A 26 4.71 -1.97 -1.82
CA MET A 26 4.20 -2.51 -0.56
C MET A 26 5.03 -2.02 0.63
N CYS A 27 4.40 -1.92 1.78
CA CYS A 27 5.07 -1.55 3.04
C CYS A 27 4.32 -2.17 4.23
N PHE A 28 5.06 -2.64 5.24
CA PHE A 28 4.50 -3.04 6.52
C PHE A 28 4.33 -1.84 7.43
N SER A 29 3.30 -1.84 8.27
CA SER A 29 3.18 -0.86 9.34
C SER A 29 4.24 -1.15 10.43
N PRO A 30 4.91 -0.12 10.96
CA PRO A 30 5.92 -0.30 12.00
C PRO A 30 5.33 -0.66 13.37
N GLN A 31 4.07 -0.29 13.64
CA GLN A 31 3.46 -0.42 14.97
C GLN A 31 2.20 -1.29 15.01
N LYS A 32 1.48 -1.42 13.88
CA LYS A 32 0.19 -2.12 13.80
C LYS A 32 0.32 -3.39 12.96
N ASP A 33 -0.58 -4.35 13.17
CA ASP A 33 -0.71 -5.53 12.32
C ASP A 33 -1.33 -5.17 10.95
N LEU A 34 -0.58 -4.44 10.12
CA LEU A 34 -1.05 -3.90 8.85
C LEU A 34 0.00 -4.00 7.73
N ILE A 35 -0.50 -4.14 6.51
CA ILE A 35 0.26 -4.05 5.27
C ILE A 35 -0.46 -3.11 4.30
N ALA A 36 0.30 -2.19 3.70
CA ALA A 36 -0.16 -1.33 2.62
C ALA A 36 0.30 -1.88 1.27
N LEU A 37 -0.56 -1.80 0.27
CA LEU A 37 -0.34 -2.29 -1.09
C LEU A 37 -0.75 -1.20 -2.09
N GLY A 38 0.12 -0.89 -3.05
CA GLY A 38 -0.09 0.11 -4.09
C GLY A 38 -0.20 -0.55 -5.47
N SER A 39 -0.92 0.10 -6.40
CA SER A 39 -1.17 -0.42 -7.75
C SER A 39 -0.68 0.51 -8.88
N LYS A 40 -0.68 -0.02 -10.12
CA LYS A 40 -0.46 0.78 -11.34
C LYS A 40 -1.58 1.78 -11.66
N THR A 41 -2.78 1.57 -11.13
CA THR A 41 -3.97 2.40 -11.40
C THR A 41 -4.21 3.42 -10.29
N GLY A 42 -3.23 3.64 -9.40
CA GLY A 42 -3.38 4.57 -8.28
C GLY A 42 -4.16 4.01 -7.09
N ASP A 43 -4.47 2.71 -7.05
CA ASP A 43 -5.11 2.12 -5.87
C ASP A 43 -4.10 1.94 -4.73
N VAL A 44 -4.46 2.43 -3.56
CA VAL A 44 -3.81 2.14 -2.28
C VAL A 44 -4.78 1.33 -1.42
N MET A 45 -4.32 0.22 -0.88
CA MET A 45 -5.11 -0.68 -0.05
C MET A 45 -4.36 -0.97 1.23
N VAL A 46 -5.08 -0.97 2.36
CA VAL A 46 -4.56 -1.43 3.65
C VAL A 46 -5.31 -2.66 4.10
N LYS A 47 -4.54 -3.66 4.55
CA LYS A 47 -5.04 -4.92 5.10
C LYS A 47 -4.33 -5.28 6.39
N ARG A 48 -4.92 -6.17 7.19
CA ARG A 48 -4.20 -6.90 8.24
C ARG A 48 -3.33 -8.01 7.65
N THR A 49 -2.35 -8.52 8.40
CA THR A 49 -1.56 -9.69 7.96
C THR A 49 -2.40 -10.98 7.91
N SER A 50 -3.53 -11.01 8.62
CA SER A 50 -4.59 -12.02 8.48
C SER A 50 -5.42 -11.89 7.20
N TRP A 51 -5.03 -11.02 6.26
CA TRP A 51 -5.66 -10.79 4.96
C TRP A 51 -7.07 -10.19 4.94
N LYS A 52 -7.55 -9.74 6.10
CA LYS A 52 -8.74 -8.90 6.21
C LYS A 52 -8.46 -7.50 5.65
N MET A 53 -9.23 -7.08 4.65
CA MET A 53 -9.17 -5.72 4.12
C MET A 53 -9.73 -4.71 5.12
N ILE A 54 -9.04 -3.58 5.29
CA ILE A 54 -9.55 -2.44 6.07
C ILE A 54 -10.20 -1.45 5.13
N TRP A 55 -9.46 -0.95 4.14
CA TRP A 55 -9.97 -0.02 3.13
C TRP A 55 -9.17 -0.09 1.83
N LYS A 56 -9.73 0.53 0.79
CA LYS A 56 -9.12 0.75 -0.52
C LYS A 56 -9.47 2.17 -0.99
N THR A 57 -8.48 2.94 -1.39
CA THR A 57 -8.63 4.31 -1.89
C THR A 57 -7.89 4.45 -3.20
N ASN A 58 -8.52 5.06 -4.21
CA ASN A 58 -7.85 5.38 -5.46
C ASN A 58 -7.32 6.81 -5.40
N VAL A 59 -5.99 6.98 -5.33
CA VAL A 59 -5.36 8.30 -5.22
C VAL A 59 -5.37 9.06 -6.55
N SER A 60 -5.44 8.39 -7.70
CA SER A 60 -5.54 9.07 -9.01
C SER A 60 -6.84 9.83 -9.22
N MET A 61 -7.90 9.50 -8.47
CA MET A 61 -9.16 10.24 -8.49
C MET A 61 -9.09 11.57 -7.72
N VAL A 62 -8.06 11.77 -6.90
CA VAL A 62 -7.88 13.00 -6.12
C VAL A 62 -6.66 13.74 -6.63
N PRO A 63 -6.83 14.79 -7.44
CA PRO A 63 -5.71 15.52 -8.00
C PRO A 63 -5.03 16.34 -6.90
N ALA A 64 -3.73 16.59 -7.07
CA ALA A 64 -3.12 17.73 -6.40
C ALA A 64 -3.68 19.02 -7.01
N VAL A 65 -3.65 20.11 -6.23
CA VAL A 65 -4.08 21.44 -6.69
C VAL A 65 -3.38 21.77 -8.01
N GLY A 66 -4.16 22.06 -9.06
CA GLY A 66 -3.63 22.38 -10.39
C GLY A 66 -3.29 21.18 -11.29
N THR A 67 -3.83 19.99 -11.02
CA THR A 67 -3.60 18.78 -11.85
C THR A 67 -4.91 18.14 -12.32
N GLU A 68 -4.89 17.46 -13.46
CA GLU A 68 -6.03 16.71 -13.99
C GLU A 68 -6.09 15.25 -13.47
N CYS A 69 -7.30 14.78 -13.16
CA CYS A 69 -7.55 13.43 -12.60
C CYS A 69 -7.71 12.32 -13.66
N LYS A 70 -7.54 12.62 -14.96
CA LYS A 70 -8.14 11.79 -16.02
C LYS A 70 -7.35 10.55 -16.43
N THR A 71 -6.18 10.29 -15.85
CA THR A 71 -5.34 9.15 -16.25
C THR A 71 -4.75 8.40 -15.07
N ASP A 72 -4.49 7.12 -15.27
CA ASP A 72 -3.81 6.24 -14.31
C ASP A 72 -2.56 6.92 -13.75
N SER A 73 -2.40 6.87 -12.43
CA SER A 73 -1.24 7.40 -11.71
C SER A 73 -0.60 6.29 -10.88
N PRO A 74 0.25 5.44 -11.48
CA PRO A 74 0.95 4.36 -10.78
C PRO A 74 1.56 4.79 -9.46
N VAL A 75 1.26 4.05 -8.39
CA VAL A 75 1.91 4.21 -7.09
C VAL A 75 3.29 3.56 -7.17
N THR A 76 4.33 4.40 -7.16
CA THR A 76 5.72 4.01 -7.36
C THR A 76 6.45 3.74 -6.04
N ALA A 77 6.06 4.44 -4.97
CA ALA A 77 6.63 4.23 -3.64
C ALA A 77 5.57 4.46 -2.56
N MET A 78 5.72 3.75 -1.45
CA MET A 78 4.88 3.92 -0.27
C MET A 78 5.67 3.73 1.01
N HIS A 79 5.30 4.48 2.04
CA HIS A 79 5.86 4.30 3.37
C HIS A 79 4.84 4.65 4.46
N PHE A 80 4.80 3.86 5.53
CA PHE A 80 4.11 4.27 6.74
C PHE A 80 4.91 5.38 7.45
N SER A 81 4.19 6.31 8.08
CA SER A 81 4.82 7.20 9.04
C SER A 81 5.34 6.39 10.24
N PRO A 82 6.43 6.83 10.91
CA PRO A 82 6.97 6.13 12.08
C PRO A 82 5.96 5.95 13.23
N ASP A 83 5.02 6.89 13.37
CA ASP A 83 3.92 6.85 14.34
C ASP A 83 2.73 5.96 13.88
N GLY A 84 2.77 5.41 12.67
CA GLY A 84 1.74 4.53 12.11
C GLY A 84 0.39 5.20 11.82
N ARG A 85 0.32 6.53 11.87
CA ARG A 85 -0.92 7.30 11.62
C ARG A 85 -1.18 7.55 10.15
N PHE A 86 -0.13 7.60 9.34
CA PHE A 86 -0.20 7.98 7.95
C PHE A 86 0.52 7.00 7.02
N ILE A 87 0.11 7.02 5.76
CA ILE A 87 0.82 6.43 4.64
C ILE A 87 1.14 7.55 3.65
N ALA A 88 2.41 7.72 3.34
CA ALA A 88 2.87 8.47 2.18
C ALA A 88 2.80 7.54 0.96
N ALA A 89 2.13 7.97 -0.10
CA ALA A 89 2.03 7.28 -1.38
C ALA A 89 2.45 8.21 -2.51
N ALA A 90 3.60 7.93 -3.11
CA ALA A 90 4.13 8.69 -4.25
C ALA A 90 3.67 8.05 -5.56
N THR A 91 3.33 8.89 -6.53
CA THR A 91 2.90 8.47 -7.85
C THR A 91 3.92 8.84 -8.92
N ASN A 92 3.87 8.17 -10.07
CA ASN A 92 4.73 8.48 -11.21
C ASN A 92 4.51 9.88 -11.82
N LYS A 93 3.42 10.57 -11.46
CA LYS A 93 3.14 11.97 -11.85
C LYS A 93 3.83 13.00 -10.95
N GLY A 94 4.67 12.55 -10.03
CA GLY A 94 5.34 13.41 -9.04
C GLY A 94 4.45 13.83 -7.88
N ILE A 95 3.22 13.33 -7.80
CA ILE A 95 2.30 13.66 -6.70
C ILE A 95 2.54 12.72 -5.52
N LEU A 96 2.68 13.30 -4.33
CA LEU A 96 2.71 12.64 -3.05
C LEU A 96 1.37 12.82 -2.33
N HIS A 97 0.71 11.71 -2.01
CA HIS A 97 -0.49 11.69 -1.19
C HIS A 97 -0.16 11.21 0.22
N LEU A 98 -0.79 11.84 1.21
CA LEU A 98 -0.68 11.47 2.62
C LEU A 98 -2.05 10.99 3.08
N LEU A 99 -2.17 9.69 3.36
CA LEU A 99 -3.42 9.02 3.69
C LEU A 99 -3.46 8.71 5.18
N ASP A 100 -4.61 8.93 5.80
CA ASP A 100 -4.92 8.49 7.15
C ASP A 100 -5.06 6.96 7.19
N VAL A 101 -4.30 6.30 8.07
CA VAL A 101 -4.21 4.82 8.13
C VAL A 101 -5.52 4.17 8.56
N GLU A 102 -6.34 4.83 9.38
CA GLU A 102 -7.55 4.24 9.92
C GLU A 102 -8.71 4.36 8.95
N THR A 103 -8.79 5.50 8.25
CA THR A 103 -9.93 5.83 7.39
C THR A 103 -9.65 5.67 5.90
N GLY A 104 -8.38 5.63 5.48
CA GLY A 104 -7.99 5.63 4.08
C GLY A 104 -8.23 6.97 3.38
N LYS A 105 -8.61 8.02 4.10
CA LYS A 105 -8.86 9.35 3.55
C LYS A 105 -7.54 10.03 3.23
N ILE A 106 -7.47 10.65 2.06
CA ILE A 106 -6.36 11.51 1.66
C ILE A 106 -6.47 12.81 2.47
N ARG A 107 -5.45 13.09 3.28
CA ARG A 107 -5.36 14.30 4.10
C ARG A 107 -4.64 15.43 3.36
N TYR A 108 -3.60 15.07 2.62
CA TYR A 108 -2.78 16.03 1.86
C TYR A 108 -2.36 15.43 0.52
N SER A 109 -2.24 16.30 -0.48
CA SER A 109 -1.68 15.99 -1.80
C SER A 109 -0.73 17.11 -2.18
N VAL A 110 0.52 16.77 -2.51
CA VAL A 110 1.58 17.72 -2.85
C VAL A 110 2.23 17.27 -4.16
N LYS A 111 2.66 18.21 -4.99
CA LYS A 111 3.40 17.96 -6.24
C LYS A 111 4.82 18.50 -6.09
#